data_AF-A0A8C4Q327-F1
#
_entry.id   AF-A0A8C4Q327-F1
#
_cell.length_a   1.000
_cell.length_b   1.000
_cell.length_c   1.000
_cell.angle_alpha   90.00
_cell.angle_beta   90.00
_cell.angle_gamma   90.00
#
_symmetry.space_group_name_H-M   'P 1'
#
loop_
_entity.id
_entity.type
_entity.pdbx_description
1 polymer ?
#
loop_
_entity_poly.entity_id
_entity_poly.type
_entity_poly.pdbx_seq_one_letter_code
_entity_poly.pdbx_strand_id
1 'polypeptide(L)'
;MRAKTSIELKEGAICFEASGCGAQGQNKYKFSLDLYSDVDPEIACRTLAREVLLTVQKVQRVWWPRLTKQKRKPVFLRADFDRWLDESDAEREEQLKDEENINKLLIESRKQSKPLDNIKRCYLFLYNLVQFLFFLHVFGSLSKSFLLNNGLTPGLLESTGQTIRLCQLLAFLEILHSAVGFVRSPILPTLFQVLGRAFVFFLVIDGQEELQNPWSALVVYYIWSAIEIFRYPFYMLGSVGFSWRPLTWARYTLWIPLYPLGVIAEGLAVNFRHLWKQRRHRLCGRKRKMP
;
A
#
# COMPACT_ATOMS: atom_id res chain seq x y z
N MET A 1 50.45 17.65 31.89
CA MET A 1 50.21 16.19 31.84
C MET A 1 48.72 15.95 32.01
N ARG A 2 48.05 15.26 31.07
CA ARG A 2 46.64 14.87 31.25
C ARG A 2 46.54 13.89 32.42
N ALA A 3 45.64 14.15 33.36
CA ALA A 3 45.31 13.22 34.43
C ALA A 3 44.88 11.87 33.81
N LYS A 4 45.52 10.78 34.24
CA LYS A 4 45.12 9.43 33.85
C LYS A 4 43.98 8.99 34.78
N THR A 5 42.79 8.83 34.23
CA THR A 5 41.59 8.28 34.89
C THR A 5 41.36 6.86 34.39
N SER A 6 41.25 5.90 35.30
CA SER A 6 40.86 4.52 35.03
C SER A 6 39.59 4.19 35.81
N ILE A 7 38.57 3.74 35.10
CA ILE A 7 37.27 3.36 35.65
C ILE A 7 36.97 1.95 35.17
N GLU A 8 36.68 1.06 36.10
CA GLU A 8 36.33 -0.33 35.81
C GLU A 8 35.11 -0.73 36.66
N LEU A 9 34.16 -1.43 36.05
CA LEU A 9 33.08 -2.11 36.78
C LEU A 9 33.55 -3.55 37.05
N LYS A 10 33.69 -3.92 38.32
CA LYS A 10 34.09 -5.26 38.75
C LYS A 10 33.04 -5.80 39.72
N GLU A 11 32.37 -6.90 39.34
CA GLU A 11 31.42 -7.62 40.22
C GLU A 11 30.32 -6.73 40.84
N GLY A 12 29.83 -5.71 40.11
CA GLY A 12 28.84 -4.75 40.62
C GLY A 12 29.40 -3.62 41.49
N ALA A 13 30.72 -3.53 41.63
CA ALA A 13 31.43 -2.42 42.26
C ALA A 13 32.08 -1.51 41.21
N ILE A 14 31.93 -0.20 41.40
CA ILE A 14 32.65 0.80 40.60
C ILE A 14 34.03 1.01 41.23
N CYS A 15 35.07 0.64 40.50
CA CYS A 15 36.46 0.93 40.84
C CYS A 15 36.92 2.18 40.09
N PHE A 16 37.28 3.22 40.83
CA PHE A 16 37.80 4.47 40.28
C PHE A 16 39.22 4.73 40.76
N GLU A 17 40.10 5.08 39.83
CA GLU A 17 41.46 5.53 40.12
C GLU A 17 41.84 6.70 39.21
N ALA A 18 42.32 7.79 39.80
CA ALA A 18 42.72 8.99 39.08
C ALA A 18 43.87 9.72 39.78
N SER A 19 44.67 10.45 39.02
CA SER A 19 45.70 11.36 39.56
C SER A 19 45.31 12.81 39.30
N GLY A 20 45.25 13.64 40.34
CA GLY A 20 44.85 15.04 40.23
C GLY A 20 45.77 15.98 41.02
N CYS A 21 45.97 17.20 40.51
CA CYS A 21 46.69 18.25 41.22
C CYS A 21 45.69 19.17 41.93
N GLY A 22 45.67 19.12 43.26
CA GLY A 22 44.87 20.01 44.11
C GLY A 22 45.72 21.09 44.77
N ALA A 23 45.11 21.85 45.69
CA ALA A 23 45.81 22.88 46.47
C ALA A 23 46.97 22.32 47.32
N GLN A 24 46.96 21.02 47.63
CA GLN A 24 48.01 20.32 48.38
C GLN A 24 49.02 19.60 47.48
N GLY A 25 49.06 19.92 46.18
CA GLY A 25 49.94 19.26 45.21
C GLY A 25 49.30 18.08 44.50
N GLN A 26 50.14 17.20 43.95
CA GLN A 26 49.71 16.06 43.13
C GLN A 26 49.35 14.86 43.99
N ASN A 27 48.06 14.49 44.00
CA ASN A 27 47.53 13.39 44.78
C ASN A 27 46.90 12.33 43.88
N LYS A 28 46.97 11.07 44.34
CA LYS A 28 46.26 9.93 43.74
C LYS A 28 44.97 9.70 44.50
N TYR A 29 43.86 9.65 43.78
CA TYR A 29 42.53 9.39 44.29
C TYR A 29 42.10 8.00 43.86
N LYS A 30 41.64 7.19 44.81
CA LYS A 30 41.15 5.83 44.56
C LYS A 30 39.97 5.53 45.46
N PHE A 31 38.91 4.97 44.90
CA PHE A 31 37.80 4.43 45.67
C PHE A 31 37.19 3.21 44.97
N SER A 32 36.55 2.37 45.77
CA SER A 32 35.66 1.30 45.31
C SER A 32 34.29 1.52 45.92
N LEU A 33 33.23 1.39 45.12
CA LEU A 33 31.86 1.60 45.56
C LEU A 33 30.96 0.43 45.10
N ASP A 34 30.54 -0.40 46.06
CA ASP A 34 29.59 -1.49 45.83
C ASP A 34 28.18 -0.93 45.62
N LEU A 35 27.61 -1.07 44.43
CA LEU A 35 26.28 -0.57 44.12
C LEU A 35 25.18 -1.45 44.72
N TYR A 36 24.00 -0.86 44.92
CA TYR A 36 22.85 -1.55 45.50
C TYR A 36 22.32 -2.68 44.62
N SER A 37 22.25 -2.45 43.31
CA SER A 37 21.77 -3.40 42.30
C SER A 37 22.58 -3.28 41.01
N ASP A 38 22.33 -4.18 40.07
CA ASP A 38 23.05 -4.28 38.81
C ASP A 38 22.87 -3.04 37.93
N VAL A 39 23.96 -2.69 37.24
CA VAL A 39 24.05 -1.56 36.32
C VAL A 39 24.63 -2.02 35.00
N ASP A 40 24.33 -1.25 33.95
CA ASP A 40 24.89 -1.47 32.64
C ASP A 40 26.43 -1.31 32.68
N PRO A 41 27.22 -2.25 32.11
CA PRO A 41 28.67 -2.11 32.05
C PRO A 41 29.15 -0.88 31.25
N GLU A 42 28.31 -0.27 30.41
CA GLU A 42 28.64 0.98 29.73
C GLU A 42 28.57 2.19 30.68
N ILE A 43 29.71 2.54 31.28
CA ILE A 43 29.85 3.75 32.11
C ILE A 43 30.24 4.95 31.23
N ALA A 44 29.37 5.94 31.15
CA ALA A 44 29.69 7.20 30.49
C ALA A 44 30.51 8.09 31.44
N CYS A 45 31.79 8.33 31.09
CA CYS A 45 32.68 9.21 31.85
C CYS A 45 32.93 10.53 31.11
N ARG A 46 32.77 11.66 31.81
CA ARG A 46 33.15 12.99 31.32
C ARG A 46 34.08 13.66 32.33
N THR A 47 35.33 13.86 31.93
CA THR A 47 36.31 14.59 32.75
C THR A 47 36.22 16.08 32.43
N LEU A 48 35.81 16.89 33.41
CA LEU A 48 35.75 18.35 33.34
C LEU A 48 37.01 18.94 33.98
N ALA A 49 37.14 20.28 33.94
CA ALA A 49 38.32 20.97 34.47
C ALA A 49 38.50 20.81 36.00
N ARG A 50 37.39 20.65 36.75
CA ARG A 50 37.39 20.62 38.22
C ARG A 50 36.73 19.37 38.81
N GLU A 51 36.11 18.54 38.00
CA GLU A 51 35.34 17.37 38.43
C GLU A 51 35.39 16.26 37.39
N VAL A 52 35.07 15.03 37.83
CA VAL A 52 34.89 13.88 36.95
C VAL A 52 33.46 13.42 37.10
N LEU A 53 32.70 13.49 36.02
CA LEU A 53 31.34 13.01 35.99
C LEU A 53 31.30 11.55 35.55
N LEU A 54 30.68 10.72 36.37
CA LEU A 54 30.38 9.32 36.06
C LEU A 54 28.86 9.18 35.95
N THR A 55 28.38 8.87 34.76
CA THR A 55 26.97 8.55 34.53
C THR A 55 26.85 7.04 34.33
N VAL A 56 26.04 6.41 35.17
CA VAL A 56 25.83 4.97 35.19
C VAL A 56 24.34 4.69 35.05
N GLN A 57 23.98 3.82 34.11
CA GLN A 57 22.60 3.45 33.86
C GLN A 57 22.22 2.20 34.66
N LYS A 58 21.11 2.27 35.41
CA LYS A 58 20.57 1.12 36.14
C LYS A 58 19.97 0.12 35.14
N VAL A 59 20.13 -1.18 35.39
CA VAL A 59 19.47 -2.22 34.58
C VAL A 59 17.96 -2.18 34.80
N GLN A 60 17.53 -2.05 36.05
CA GLN A 60 16.13 -1.94 36.43
C GLN A 60 15.79 -0.49 36.80
N ARG A 61 14.70 0.03 36.23
CA ARG A 61 14.17 1.37 36.49
C ARG A 61 13.37 1.39 37.80
N VAL A 62 14.05 1.13 38.91
CA VAL A 62 13.47 1.11 40.25
C VAL A 62 14.16 2.15 41.13
N TRP A 63 13.37 2.81 41.98
CA TRP A 63 13.90 3.70 43.00
C TRP A 63 14.77 2.93 44.00
N TRP A 64 16.00 3.39 44.21
CA TRP A 64 16.92 2.72 45.12
C TRP A 64 16.81 3.36 46.50
N PRO A 65 16.52 2.60 47.57
CA PRO A 65 16.46 3.16 48.92
C PRO A 65 17.83 3.64 49.41
N ARG A 66 18.92 3.16 48.79
CA ARG A 66 20.31 3.57 49.04
C ARG A 66 21.17 3.30 47.80
N LEU A 67 22.26 4.05 47.65
CA LEU A 67 23.20 3.86 46.53
C LEU A 67 24.07 2.60 46.69
N THR A 68 24.47 2.30 47.93
CA THR A 68 25.41 1.21 48.25
C THR A 68 24.73 -0.05 48.74
N LYS A 69 25.31 -1.22 48.45
CA LYS A 69 24.84 -2.50 49.02
C LYS A 69 24.89 -2.50 50.55
N GLN A 70 25.96 -1.92 51.10
CA GLN A 70 26.20 -1.78 52.53
C GLN A 70 25.26 -0.74 53.17
N LYS A 71 24.82 -0.97 54.42
CA LYS A 71 23.96 -0.03 55.17
C LYS A 71 24.71 1.20 55.66
N ARG A 72 26.01 1.09 55.94
CA ARG A 72 26.84 2.20 56.44
C ARG A 72 27.37 3.01 55.26
N LYS A 73 27.05 4.30 55.23
CA LYS A 73 27.47 5.23 54.19
C LYS A 73 28.96 5.58 54.33
N PRO A 74 29.79 5.48 53.26
CA PRO A 74 31.17 5.95 53.27
C PRO A 74 31.27 7.47 53.54
N VAL A 75 32.30 7.90 54.27
CA VAL A 75 32.44 9.29 54.74
C VAL A 75 32.62 10.28 53.57
N PHE A 76 33.23 9.84 52.47
CA PHE A 76 33.46 10.67 51.28
C PHE A 76 32.21 10.84 50.41
N LEU A 77 31.18 10.00 50.58
CA LEU A 77 30.00 10.00 49.72
C LEU A 77 29.02 11.11 50.14
N ARG A 78 28.59 11.94 49.19
CA ARG A 78 27.59 13.00 49.41
C ARG A 78 26.53 12.96 48.31
N ALA A 79 25.32 13.42 48.64
CA ALA A 79 24.27 13.56 47.64
C ALA A 79 24.54 14.79 46.79
N ASP A 80 24.34 14.67 45.48
CA ASP A 80 24.37 15.78 44.54
C ASP A 80 22.93 16.28 44.38
N PHE A 81 22.59 17.36 45.11
CA PHE A 81 21.25 17.94 45.08
C PHE A 81 20.98 18.73 43.79
N ASP A 82 22.02 19.15 43.07
CA ASP A 82 21.86 19.91 41.82
C ASP A 82 21.31 19.03 40.69
N ARG A 83 21.47 17.70 40.80
CA ARG A 83 21.00 16.70 39.83
C ARG A 83 19.93 15.77 40.40
N TRP A 84 19.52 16.00 41.63
CA TRP A 84 18.51 15.16 42.28
C TRP A 84 17.13 15.53 41.72
N LEU A 85 16.44 14.56 41.14
CA LEU A 85 15.02 14.66 40.80
C LEU A 85 14.21 13.89 41.85
N ASP A 86 13.07 14.45 42.26
CA ASP A 86 12.11 13.67 43.03
C ASP A 86 11.39 12.65 42.13
N GLU A 87 10.68 11.69 42.73
CA GLU A 87 9.99 10.62 41.99
C GLU A 87 9.02 11.21 40.95
N SER A 88 8.33 12.30 41.31
CA SER A 88 7.31 12.92 40.46
C SER A 88 7.89 13.68 39.26
N ASP A 89 9.03 14.34 39.44
CA ASP A 89 9.74 15.08 38.40
C ASP A 89 10.45 14.12 37.45
N ALA A 90 11.04 13.05 37.98
CA ALA A 90 11.67 12.00 37.17
C ALA A 90 10.64 11.29 36.27
N GLU A 91 9.47 10.92 36.82
CA GLU A 91 8.38 10.33 36.04
C GLU A 91 7.88 11.28 34.93
N ARG A 92 7.71 12.57 35.23
CA ARG A 92 7.30 13.56 34.23
C ARG A 92 8.31 13.70 33.09
N GLU A 93 9.61 13.77 33.38
CA GLU A 93 10.63 13.82 32.33
C GLU A 93 10.65 12.55 31.45
N GLU A 94 10.38 11.38 32.04
CA GLU A 94 10.34 10.12 31.31
C GLU A 94 9.14 10.07 30.37
N GLN A 95 7.95 10.47 30.85
CA GLN A 95 6.75 10.59 30.02
C GLN A 95 6.97 11.51 28.83
N LEU A 96 7.60 12.67 29.03
CA LEU A 96 7.93 13.60 27.95
C LEU A 96 8.89 12.98 26.92
N LYS A 97 9.92 12.25 27.37
CA LYS A 97 10.86 11.55 26.48
C LYS A 97 10.17 10.44 25.69
N ASP A 98 9.27 9.70 26.32
CA ASP A 98 8.49 8.65 25.67
C ASP A 98 7.51 9.24 24.64
N GLU A 99 6.81 10.33 24.98
CA GLU A 99 5.96 11.07 24.04
C GLU A 99 6.75 11.60 22.84
N GLU A 100 7.94 12.17 23.06
CA GLU A 100 8.82 12.61 21.98
C GLU A 100 9.27 11.43 21.08
N ASN A 101 9.62 10.29 21.67
CA ASN A 101 10.02 9.10 20.92
C ASN A 101 8.86 8.55 20.08
N ILE A 102 7.66 8.47 20.66
CA ILE A 102 6.44 8.09 19.93
C ILE A 102 6.20 9.05 18.76
N ASN A 103 6.29 10.36 19.00
CA ASN A 103 6.12 11.37 17.96
C ASN A 103 7.15 11.22 16.84
N LYS A 104 8.42 10.94 17.17
CA LYS A 104 9.49 10.66 16.17
C LYS A 104 9.16 9.44 15.33
N LEU A 105 8.75 8.32 15.96
CA LEU A 105 8.37 7.08 15.26
C LEU A 105 7.17 7.30 14.32
N LEU A 106 6.15 8.04 14.78
CA LEU A 106 4.98 8.38 13.95
C LEU A 106 5.40 9.21 12.73
N ILE A 107 6.28 10.20 12.89
CA ILE A 107 6.82 11.01 11.79
C ILE A 107 7.62 10.15 10.81
N GLU A 108 8.45 9.22 11.30
CA GLU A 108 9.22 8.30 10.47
C GLU A 108 8.32 7.35 9.67
N SER A 109 7.30 6.75 10.30
CA SER A 109 6.33 5.90 9.60
C SER A 109 5.60 6.67 8.49
N ARG A 110 5.24 7.94 8.75
CA ARG A 110 4.59 8.83 7.77
C ARG A 110 5.54 9.23 6.64
N LYS A 111 6.85 9.33 6.90
CA LYS A 111 7.85 9.54 5.84
C LYS A 111 7.99 8.28 4.98
N GLN A 112 7.96 7.09 5.58
CA GLN A 112 8.06 5.82 4.86
C GLN A 112 6.79 5.47 4.07
N SER A 113 5.61 5.94 4.49
CA SER A 113 4.37 5.73 3.75
C SER A 113 4.33 6.53 2.43
N LYS A 114 4.89 7.75 2.39
CA LYS A 114 4.92 8.60 1.19
C LYS A 114 5.52 7.95 -0.06
N PRO A 115 6.71 7.33 -0.05
CA PRO A 115 7.27 6.68 -1.22
C PRO A 115 6.43 5.46 -1.65
N LEU A 116 5.91 4.69 -0.70
CA LEU A 116 5.00 3.58 -1.00
C LEU A 116 3.71 4.06 -1.67
N ASP A 117 3.14 5.17 -1.20
CA ASP A 117 1.95 5.77 -1.79
C ASP A 117 2.22 6.29 -3.21
N ASN A 118 3.42 6.85 -3.45
CA ASN A 118 3.84 7.25 -4.79
C ASN A 118 3.99 6.05 -5.74
N ILE A 119 4.58 4.95 -5.27
CA ILE A 119 4.70 3.71 -6.04
C ILE A 119 3.31 3.14 -6.36
N LYS A 120 2.40 3.11 -5.38
CA LYS A 120 1.00 2.68 -5.57
C LYS A 120 0.30 3.53 -6.64
N ARG A 121 0.43 4.86 -6.57
CA ARG A 121 -0.15 5.78 -7.57
C ARG A 121 0.43 5.56 -8.96
N CYS A 122 1.74 5.37 -9.07
CA CYS A 122 2.41 5.07 -10.34
C CYS A 122 1.94 3.74 -10.94
N TYR A 123 1.88 2.69 -10.13
CA TYR A 123 1.36 1.38 -10.51
C TYR A 123 -0.09 1.48 -11.01
N LEU A 124 -0.98 2.13 -10.25
CA LEU A 124 -2.37 2.32 -10.65
C LEU A 124 -2.48 3.13 -11.94
N PHE A 125 -1.66 4.17 -12.11
CA PHE A 125 -1.63 4.94 -13.34
C PHE A 125 -1.23 4.08 -14.54
N LEU A 126 -0.14 3.31 -14.43
CA LEU A 126 0.34 2.43 -15.49
C LEU A 126 -0.66 1.32 -15.82
N TYR A 127 -1.26 0.69 -14.81
CA TYR A 127 -2.31 -0.31 -15.01
C TYR A 127 -3.48 0.26 -15.83
N ASN A 128 -4.01 1.42 -15.41
CA ASN A 128 -5.11 2.05 -16.11
C ASN A 128 -4.71 2.55 -17.51
N LEU A 129 -3.46 2.97 -17.71
CA LEU A 129 -2.91 3.33 -19.02
C LEU A 129 -2.89 2.12 -19.96
N VAL A 130 -2.39 0.98 -19.51
CA VAL A 130 -2.35 -0.26 -20.31
C VAL A 130 -3.75 -0.68 -20.72
N GLN A 131 -4.68 -0.70 -19.77
CA GLN A 131 -6.08 -0.99 -20.06
C GLN A 131 -6.69 0.01 -21.08
N PHE A 132 -6.44 1.31 -20.90
CA PHE A 132 -6.88 2.34 -21.85
C PHE A 132 -6.35 2.08 -23.26
N LEU A 133 -5.06 1.78 -23.41
CA LEU A 133 -4.44 1.53 -24.71
C LEU A 133 -5.04 0.30 -25.42
N PHE A 134 -5.34 -0.78 -24.69
CA PHE A 134 -6.00 -1.94 -25.28
C PHE A 134 -7.42 -1.63 -25.75
N PHE A 135 -8.23 -0.95 -24.94
CA PHE A 135 -9.59 -0.58 -25.37
C PHE A 135 -9.60 0.47 -26.48
N LEU A 136 -8.65 1.40 -26.48
CA LEU A 136 -8.46 2.35 -27.58
C LEU A 136 -8.07 1.62 -28.88
N HIS A 137 -7.19 0.63 -28.80
CA HIS A 137 -6.83 -0.20 -29.94
C HIS A 137 -8.04 -0.96 -30.50
N VAL A 138 -8.84 -1.60 -29.64
CA VAL A 138 -10.06 -2.32 -30.05
C VAL A 138 -11.06 -1.37 -30.72
N PHE A 139 -11.39 -0.26 -30.07
CA PHE A 139 -12.34 0.72 -30.59
C PHE A 139 -11.87 1.33 -31.91
N GLY A 140 -10.60 1.72 -31.99
CA GLY A 140 -9.99 2.28 -33.19
C GLY A 140 -9.97 1.29 -34.34
N SER A 141 -9.65 0.02 -34.08
CA SER A 141 -9.60 -1.03 -35.11
C SER A 141 -10.99 -1.34 -35.67
N LEU A 142 -12.00 -1.43 -34.81
CA LEU A 142 -13.40 -1.59 -35.23
C LEU A 142 -13.89 -0.38 -36.02
N SER A 143 -13.66 0.83 -35.50
CA SER A 143 -14.05 2.09 -36.16
C SER A 143 -13.40 2.23 -37.54
N LYS A 144 -12.10 1.92 -37.66
CA LYS A 144 -11.35 1.95 -38.92
C LYS A 144 -11.96 0.99 -39.96
N SER A 145 -12.35 -0.22 -39.54
CA SER A 145 -12.97 -1.19 -40.44
C SER A 145 -14.28 -0.68 -41.02
N PHE A 146 -15.11 -0.04 -40.19
CA PHE A 146 -16.40 0.51 -40.64
C PHE A 146 -16.25 1.77 -41.50
N LEU A 147 -15.32 2.66 -41.15
CA LEU A 147 -15.15 3.94 -41.84
C LEU A 147 -14.38 3.84 -43.15
N LEU A 148 -13.39 2.93 -43.24
CA LEU A 148 -12.51 2.83 -44.41
C LEU A 148 -12.80 1.62 -45.30
N ASN A 149 -13.20 0.49 -44.70
CA ASN A 149 -13.34 -0.77 -45.43
C ASN A 149 -14.81 -1.12 -45.74
N ASN A 150 -15.77 -0.26 -45.36
CA ASN A 150 -17.22 -0.46 -45.55
C ASN A 150 -17.73 -1.85 -45.09
N GLY A 151 -17.11 -2.42 -44.05
CA GLY A 151 -17.44 -3.77 -43.60
C GLY A 151 -16.42 -4.33 -42.62
N LEU A 152 -16.65 -5.57 -42.19
CA LEU A 152 -15.75 -6.28 -41.28
C LEU A 152 -14.62 -6.94 -42.05
N THR A 153 -13.38 -6.54 -41.77
CA THR A 153 -12.23 -7.24 -42.35
C THR A 153 -12.10 -8.66 -41.76
N PRO A 154 -11.75 -9.67 -42.58
CA PRO A 154 -11.52 -11.03 -42.10
C PRO A 154 -10.51 -11.07 -40.95
N GLY A 155 -10.79 -11.81 -39.89
CA GLY A 155 -9.90 -11.96 -38.72
C GLY A 155 -9.89 -10.80 -37.72
N LEU A 156 -10.53 -9.67 -38.02
CA LEU A 156 -10.57 -8.51 -37.09
C LEU A 156 -11.30 -8.82 -35.78
N LEU A 157 -12.43 -9.52 -35.87
CA LEU A 157 -13.23 -9.88 -34.71
C LEU A 157 -12.48 -10.85 -33.79
N GLU A 158 -11.67 -11.74 -34.37
CA GLU A 158 -10.82 -12.67 -33.62
C GLU A 158 -9.68 -11.92 -32.92
N SER A 159 -8.97 -11.06 -33.64
CA SER A 159 -7.88 -10.24 -33.08
C SER A 159 -8.35 -9.31 -31.96
N THR A 160 -9.48 -8.61 -32.17
CA THR A 160 -10.09 -7.77 -31.14
C THR A 160 -10.64 -8.59 -29.97
N GLY A 161 -11.20 -9.77 -30.23
CA GLY A 161 -11.62 -10.73 -29.21
C GLY A 161 -10.48 -11.19 -28.31
N GLN A 162 -9.30 -11.51 -28.88
CA GLN A 162 -8.11 -11.85 -28.11
C GLN A 162 -7.66 -10.67 -27.22
N THR A 163 -7.71 -9.45 -27.74
CA THR A 163 -7.37 -8.25 -26.96
C THR A 163 -8.35 -8.03 -25.81
N ILE A 164 -9.66 -8.21 -26.04
CA ILE A 164 -10.69 -8.12 -24.99
C ILE A 164 -10.50 -9.23 -23.96
N ARG A 165 -10.17 -10.46 -24.38
CA ARG A 165 -9.87 -11.57 -23.45
C ARG A 165 -8.77 -11.18 -22.47
N LEU A 166 -7.67 -10.58 -22.96
CA LEU A 166 -6.60 -10.07 -22.10
C LEU A 166 -7.09 -8.97 -21.16
N CYS A 167 -7.91 -8.03 -21.64
CA CYS A 167 -8.48 -6.97 -20.80
C CYS A 167 -9.36 -7.54 -19.68
N GLN A 168 -10.17 -8.57 -19.96
CA GLN A 168 -11.02 -9.24 -18.97
C GLN A 168 -10.19 -10.00 -17.93
N LEU A 169 -9.11 -10.66 -18.34
CA LEU A 169 -8.19 -11.30 -17.40
C LEU A 169 -7.53 -10.27 -16.49
N LEU A 170 -7.08 -9.14 -17.05
CA LEU A 170 -6.52 -8.03 -16.28
C LEU A 170 -7.57 -7.39 -15.35
N ALA A 171 -8.85 -7.38 -15.72
CA ALA A 171 -9.92 -6.81 -14.91
C ALA A 171 -10.15 -7.54 -13.58
N PHE A 172 -9.71 -8.80 -13.44
CA PHE A 172 -9.69 -9.47 -12.14
C PHE A 172 -8.76 -8.79 -11.13
N LEU A 173 -7.71 -8.09 -11.60
CA LEU A 173 -6.88 -7.26 -10.72
C LEU A 173 -7.67 -6.10 -10.10
N GLU A 174 -8.77 -5.63 -10.71
CA GLU A 174 -9.64 -4.60 -10.12
C GLU A 174 -10.28 -5.09 -8.80
N ILE A 175 -10.62 -6.38 -8.73
CA ILE A 175 -11.13 -7.03 -7.51
C ILE A 175 -10.02 -7.04 -6.46
N LEU A 176 -8.80 -7.41 -6.85
CA LEU A 176 -7.65 -7.43 -5.94
C LEU A 176 -7.30 -6.03 -5.43
N HIS A 177 -7.31 -5.02 -6.29
CA HIS A 177 -7.07 -3.62 -5.91
C HIS A 177 -8.10 -3.13 -4.89
N SER A 178 -9.36 -3.52 -5.06
CA SER A 178 -10.42 -3.20 -4.10
C SER A 178 -10.26 -3.97 -2.79
N ALA A 179 -9.88 -5.25 -2.85
CA ALA A 179 -9.72 -6.13 -1.68
C ALA A 179 -8.54 -5.74 -0.79
N VAL A 180 -7.42 -5.35 -1.40
CA VAL A 180 -6.19 -4.90 -0.69
C VAL A 180 -6.31 -3.42 -0.25
N GLY A 181 -7.32 -2.69 -0.73
CA GLY A 181 -7.52 -1.27 -0.41
C GLY A 181 -6.62 -0.33 -1.19
N PHE A 182 -6.12 -0.73 -2.37
CA PHE A 182 -5.42 0.17 -3.29
C PHE A 182 -6.35 1.24 -3.86
N VAL A 183 -7.64 0.94 -3.96
CA VAL A 183 -8.69 1.85 -4.44
C VAL A 183 -9.81 1.90 -3.41
N ARG A 184 -10.44 3.07 -3.24
CA ARG A 184 -11.55 3.29 -2.29
C ARG A 184 -12.87 2.65 -2.71
N SER A 185 -12.88 1.80 -3.74
CA SER A 185 -14.10 1.20 -4.27
C SER A 185 -14.54 0.03 -3.38
N PRO A 186 -15.84 -0.09 -3.08
CA PRO A 186 -16.36 -1.23 -2.33
C PRO A 186 -16.16 -2.54 -3.10
N ILE A 187 -15.74 -3.59 -2.40
CA ILE A 187 -15.34 -4.88 -3.00
C ILE A 187 -16.51 -5.56 -3.71
N LEU A 188 -17.70 -5.58 -3.09
CA LEU A 188 -18.87 -6.30 -3.62
C LEU A 188 -19.33 -5.75 -5.00
N PRO A 189 -19.52 -4.43 -5.20
CA PRO A 189 -19.83 -3.89 -6.52
C PRO A 189 -18.75 -4.19 -7.56
N THR A 190 -17.46 -4.06 -7.21
CA THR A 190 -16.36 -4.38 -8.14
C THR A 190 -16.39 -5.85 -8.55
N LEU A 191 -16.64 -6.74 -7.59
CA LEU A 191 -16.75 -8.18 -7.83
C LEU A 191 -17.86 -8.50 -8.82
N PHE A 192 -19.09 -8.05 -8.56
CA PHE A 192 -20.22 -8.32 -9.45
C PHE A 192 -20.04 -7.69 -10.84
N GLN A 193 -19.42 -6.52 -10.92
CA GLN A 193 -19.13 -5.86 -12.19
C GLN A 193 -18.11 -6.64 -13.04
N VAL A 194 -17.02 -7.12 -12.43
CA VAL A 194 -15.98 -7.88 -13.13
C VAL A 194 -16.49 -9.28 -13.48
N LEU A 195 -17.13 -9.98 -12.54
CA LEU A 195 -17.68 -11.31 -12.79
C LEU A 195 -18.81 -11.28 -13.82
N GLY A 196 -19.69 -10.27 -13.78
CA GLY A 196 -20.76 -10.11 -14.77
C GLY A 196 -20.20 -9.97 -16.20
N ARG A 197 -19.16 -9.14 -16.38
CA ARG A 197 -18.49 -9.00 -17.69
C ARG A 197 -17.73 -10.25 -18.11
N ALA A 198 -17.03 -10.90 -17.18
CA ALA A 198 -16.33 -12.16 -17.43
C ALA A 198 -17.31 -13.27 -17.84
N PHE A 199 -18.47 -13.35 -17.19
CA PHE A 199 -19.54 -14.29 -17.54
C PHE A 199 -20.01 -14.09 -18.99
N VAL A 200 -20.36 -12.85 -19.37
CA VAL A 200 -20.81 -12.53 -20.73
C VAL A 200 -19.71 -12.87 -21.75
N PHE A 201 -18.46 -12.50 -21.49
CA PHE A 201 -17.39 -12.77 -22.44
C PHE A 201 -17.05 -14.26 -22.54
N PHE A 202 -16.68 -14.90 -21.43
CA PHE A 202 -16.14 -16.28 -21.46
C PHE A 202 -17.22 -17.34 -21.68
N LEU A 203 -18.42 -17.19 -21.10
CA LEU A 203 -19.44 -18.24 -21.19
C LEU A 203 -20.39 -18.03 -22.37
N VAL A 204 -20.72 -16.78 -22.72
CA VAL A 204 -21.68 -16.50 -23.80
C VAL A 204 -20.98 -16.34 -25.15
N ILE A 205 -19.89 -15.55 -25.21
CA ILE A 205 -19.21 -15.23 -26.48
C ILE A 205 -18.11 -16.26 -26.80
N ASP A 206 -17.20 -16.55 -25.87
CA ASP A 206 -16.05 -17.45 -26.07
C ASP A 206 -16.44 -18.94 -25.94
N GLY A 207 -17.40 -19.27 -25.06
CA GLY A 207 -17.75 -20.65 -24.71
C GLY A 207 -18.68 -21.38 -25.68
N GLN A 208 -19.24 -20.71 -26.70
CA GLN A 208 -20.21 -21.30 -27.62
C GLN A 208 -19.99 -20.84 -29.06
N GLU A 209 -19.09 -21.50 -29.80
CA GLU A 209 -18.84 -21.23 -31.23
C GLU A 209 -20.13 -21.31 -32.08
N GLU A 210 -21.10 -22.15 -31.69
CA GLU A 210 -22.40 -22.25 -32.37
C GLU A 210 -23.37 -21.10 -32.06
N LEU A 211 -23.15 -20.29 -31.01
CA LEU A 211 -23.95 -19.11 -30.67
C LEU A 211 -23.32 -17.80 -31.16
N GLN A 212 -22.10 -17.81 -31.67
CA GLN A 212 -21.38 -16.63 -32.14
C GLN A 212 -22.05 -16.02 -33.38
N ASN A 213 -23.09 -15.21 -33.17
CA ASN A 213 -23.49 -14.25 -34.17
C ASN A 213 -22.39 -13.17 -34.22
N PRO A 214 -21.65 -13.04 -35.35
CA PRO A 214 -20.53 -12.10 -35.44
C PRO A 214 -20.96 -10.65 -35.17
N TRP A 215 -22.23 -10.32 -35.49
CA TRP A 215 -22.81 -9.01 -35.20
C TRP A 215 -23.03 -8.75 -33.71
N SER A 216 -23.37 -9.78 -32.94
CA SER A 216 -23.57 -9.65 -31.49
C SER A 216 -22.25 -9.38 -30.78
N ALA A 217 -21.22 -10.17 -31.09
CA ALA A 217 -19.89 -9.97 -30.54
C ALA A 217 -19.33 -8.58 -30.90
N LEU A 218 -19.51 -8.16 -32.16
CA LEU A 218 -19.11 -6.84 -32.62
C LEU A 218 -19.77 -5.71 -31.83
N VAL A 219 -21.10 -5.74 -31.66
CA VAL A 219 -21.85 -4.72 -30.93
C VAL A 219 -21.38 -4.65 -29.48
N VAL A 220 -21.20 -5.80 -28.83
CA VAL A 220 -20.70 -5.87 -27.44
C VAL A 220 -19.28 -5.28 -27.36
N TYR A 221 -18.37 -5.69 -28.24
CA TYR A 221 -16.97 -5.22 -28.23
C TYR A 221 -16.88 -3.72 -28.47
N TYR A 222 -17.70 -3.19 -29.37
CA TYR A 222 -17.74 -1.76 -29.68
C TYR A 222 -18.30 -0.94 -28.52
N ILE A 223 -19.44 -1.35 -27.94
CA ILE A 223 -20.07 -0.70 -26.79
C ILE A 223 -19.14 -0.72 -25.58
N TRP A 224 -18.55 -1.88 -25.28
CA TRP A 224 -17.62 -2.01 -24.15
C TRP A 224 -16.41 -1.11 -24.36
N SER A 225 -15.72 -1.21 -25.50
CA SER A 225 -14.55 -0.37 -25.75
C SER A 225 -14.85 1.13 -25.73
N ALA A 226 -16.02 1.56 -26.21
CA ALA A 226 -16.45 2.95 -26.15
C ALA A 226 -16.61 3.48 -24.71
N ILE A 227 -17.19 2.71 -23.78
CA ILE A 227 -17.30 3.11 -22.37
C ILE A 227 -15.91 3.14 -21.72
N GLU A 228 -15.11 2.12 -22.00
CA GLU A 228 -13.84 1.87 -21.34
C GLU A 228 -12.80 2.97 -21.66
N ILE A 229 -12.88 3.57 -22.87
CA ILE A 229 -12.08 4.74 -23.28
C ILE A 229 -12.31 5.95 -22.37
N PHE A 230 -13.47 6.10 -21.74
CA PHE A 230 -13.70 7.18 -20.77
C PHE A 230 -13.41 6.71 -19.33
N ARG A 231 -13.68 5.44 -19.03
CA ARG A 231 -13.50 4.87 -17.68
C ARG A 231 -12.03 4.87 -17.25
N TYR A 232 -11.14 4.34 -18.08
CA TYR A 232 -9.74 4.22 -17.66
C TYR A 232 -9.02 5.55 -17.52
N PRO A 233 -9.19 6.54 -18.42
CA PRO A 233 -8.63 7.87 -18.21
C PRO A 233 -9.16 8.55 -16.94
N PHE A 234 -10.43 8.31 -16.55
CA PHE A 234 -10.97 8.81 -15.29
C PHE A 234 -10.18 8.26 -14.09
N TYR A 235 -9.91 6.94 -14.08
CA TYR A 235 -9.11 6.32 -13.02
C TYR A 235 -7.62 6.69 -13.07
N MET A 236 -7.05 6.90 -14.27
CA MET A 236 -5.68 7.41 -14.44
C MET A 236 -5.51 8.79 -13.81
N LEU A 237 -6.38 9.74 -14.17
CA LEU A 237 -6.32 11.11 -13.63
C LEU A 237 -6.57 11.11 -12.11
N GLY A 238 -7.51 10.28 -11.65
CA GLY A 238 -7.76 10.08 -10.21
C GLY A 238 -6.53 9.58 -9.45
N SER A 239 -5.69 8.74 -10.06
CA SER A 239 -4.44 8.23 -9.45
C SER A 239 -3.38 9.32 -9.25
N VAL A 240 -3.40 10.37 -10.08
CA VAL A 240 -2.51 11.55 -9.99
C VAL A 240 -3.14 12.68 -9.14
N GLY A 241 -4.41 12.53 -8.72
CA GLY A 241 -5.13 13.53 -7.95
C GLY A 241 -5.73 14.65 -8.81
N PHE A 242 -5.85 14.45 -10.13
CA PHE A 242 -6.50 15.39 -11.04
C PHE A 242 -7.91 14.92 -11.38
N SER A 243 -8.86 15.85 -11.44
CA SER A 243 -10.25 15.56 -11.84
C SER A 243 -10.70 16.46 -12.97
N TRP A 244 -11.15 15.85 -14.07
CA TRP A 244 -11.70 16.58 -15.22
C TRP A 244 -13.22 16.43 -15.27
N ARG A 245 -13.95 17.56 -15.24
CA ARG A 245 -15.43 17.58 -15.13
C ARG A 245 -16.15 16.86 -16.28
N PRO A 246 -15.79 17.07 -17.57
CA PRO A 246 -16.43 16.36 -18.68
C PRO A 246 -16.24 14.84 -18.60
N LEU A 247 -15.05 14.40 -18.22
CA LEU A 247 -14.74 12.98 -18.09
C LEU A 247 -15.47 12.32 -16.92
N THR A 248 -15.62 13.06 -15.82
CA THR A 248 -16.43 12.63 -14.66
C THR A 248 -17.89 12.48 -15.06
N TRP A 249 -18.44 13.47 -15.79
CA TRP A 249 -19.79 13.39 -16.32
C TRP A 249 -19.97 12.19 -17.27
N ALA A 250 -19.03 12.00 -18.20
CA ALA A 250 -19.06 10.88 -19.15
C ALA A 250 -19.06 9.53 -18.41
N ARG A 251 -18.22 9.37 -17.38
CA ARG A 251 -18.15 8.14 -16.57
C ARG A 251 -19.48 7.77 -15.91
N TYR A 252 -20.21 8.76 -15.41
CA TYR A 252 -21.46 8.54 -14.67
C TYR A 252 -22.72 8.59 -15.54
N THR A 253 -22.62 9.08 -16.77
CA THR A 253 -23.78 9.24 -17.67
C THR A 253 -23.81 8.20 -18.78
N LEU A 254 -22.66 7.81 -19.33
CA LEU A 254 -22.59 6.92 -20.50
C LEU A 254 -23.12 5.51 -20.21
N TRP A 255 -23.01 4.99 -18.99
CA TRP A 255 -23.51 3.65 -18.68
C TRP A 255 -25.05 3.58 -18.70
N ILE A 256 -25.75 4.70 -18.50
CA ILE A 256 -27.22 4.76 -18.41
C ILE A 256 -27.89 4.33 -19.72
N PRO A 257 -27.54 4.88 -20.90
CA PRO A 257 -28.09 4.41 -22.17
C PRO A 257 -27.46 3.11 -22.65
N LEU A 258 -26.19 2.83 -22.31
CA LEU A 258 -25.50 1.64 -22.83
C LEU A 258 -25.94 0.33 -22.14
N TYR A 259 -26.38 0.38 -20.88
CA TYR A 259 -26.82 -0.82 -20.16
C TYR A 259 -28.11 -1.44 -20.76
N PRO A 260 -29.18 -0.65 -21.01
CA PRO A 260 -30.35 -1.15 -21.76
C PRO A 260 -30.01 -1.63 -23.17
N LEU A 261 -29.08 -0.95 -23.85
CA LEU A 261 -28.71 -1.27 -25.22
C LEU A 261 -27.95 -2.60 -25.33
N GLY A 262 -27.12 -2.94 -24.33
CA GLY A 262 -26.50 -4.25 -24.19
C GLY A 262 -27.53 -5.37 -23.99
N VAL A 263 -28.48 -5.18 -23.08
CA VAL A 263 -29.56 -6.15 -22.81
C VAL A 263 -30.46 -6.35 -24.05
N ILE A 264 -30.75 -5.27 -24.78
CA ILE A 264 -31.53 -5.35 -26.03
C ILE A 264 -30.73 -6.06 -27.12
N ALA A 265 -29.42 -5.80 -27.25
CA ALA A 265 -28.57 -6.49 -28.22
C ALA A 265 -28.50 -8.01 -27.94
N GLU A 266 -28.34 -8.40 -26.67
CA GLU A 266 -28.38 -9.81 -26.24
C GLU A 266 -29.76 -10.44 -26.51
N GLY A 267 -30.84 -9.75 -26.15
CA GLY A 267 -32.22 -10.21 -26.38
C GLY A 267 -32.54 -10.38 -27.88
N LEU A 268 -32.09 -9.45 -28.73
CA LEU A 268 -32.23 -9.54 -30.18
C LEU A 268 -31.40 -10.69 -30.76
N ALA A 269 -30.17 -10.89 -30.30
CA ALA A 269 -29.33 -11.99 -30.76
C ALA A 269 -29.96 -13.37 -30.47
N VAL A 270 -30.55 -13.55 -29.28
CA VAL A 270 -31.28 -14.77 -28.90
C VAL A 270 -32.55 -14.95 -29.74
N ASN A 271 -33.32 -13.88 -29.98
CA ASN A 271 -34.54 -13.95 -30.78
C ASN A 271 -34.26 -14.24 -32.26
N PHE A 272 -33.21 -13.67 -32.83
CA PHE A 272 -32.76 -13.99 -34.19
C PHE A 272 -32.31 -15.45 -34.32
N ARG A 273 -31.65 -16.02 -33.31
CA ARG A 273 -31.31 -17.45 -33.26
C ARG A 273 -32.57 -18.33 -33.23
N HIS A 274 -33.59 -17.96 -32.43
CA HIS A 274 -34.86 -18.68 -32.36
C HIS A 274 -35.62 -18.63 -33.70
N LEU A 275 -35.73 -17.45 -34.30
CA LEU A 275 -36.38 -17.23 -35.60
C LEU A 275 -35.65 -17.94 -36.74
N TRP A 276 -34.32 -17.95 -36.73
CA TRP A 276 -33.52 -18.63 -37.75
C TRP A 276 -33.57 -20.15 -37.61
N LYS A 277 -33.55 -20.68 -36.38
CA LYS A 277 -33.78 -22.11 -36.11
C LYS A 277 -35.18 -22.55 -36.57
N GLN A 278 -36.22 -21.74 -36.32
CA GLN A 278 -37.57 -21.99 -36.83
C GLN A 278 -37.64 -21.93 -38.37
N ARG A 279 -36.96 -20.99 -39.02
CA ARG A 279 -36.90 -20.91 -40.50
C ARG A 279 -36.18 -22.12 -41.10
N ARG A 280 -35.07 -22.57 -40.50
CA ARG A 280 -34.31 -23.74 -40.96
C ARG A 280 -35.13 -25.03 -40.84
N HIS A 281 -35.88 -25.21 -39.75
CA HIS A 281 -36.82 -26.33 -39.60
C HIS A 281 -37.94 -26.29 -40.64
N ARG A 282 -38.51 -25.11 -40.94
CA ARG A 282 -39.51 -24.96 -42.00
C ARG A 282 -38.95 -25.29 -43.40
N LEU A 283 -37.70 -24.90 -43.69
CA LEU A 283 -37.05 -25.20 -44.97
C LEU A 283 -36.69 -26.70 -45.12
N CYS A 284 -36.20 -27.36 -44.06
CA CYS A 284 -35.95 -28.81 -44.07
C CYS A 284 -37.25 -29.63 -44.13
N GLY A 285 -38.31 -29.19 -43.44
CA GLY A 285 -39.64 -29.80 -43.54
C GLY A 285 -40.29 -29.64 -44.91
N ARG A 286 -39.95 -28.58 -45.65
CA ARG A 286 -40.45 -28.34 -47.02
C ARG A 286 -39.69 -29.15 -48.08
N LYS A 287 -38.38 -29.41 -47.88
CA LYS A 287 -37.59 -30.31 -48.75
C LYS A 287 -37.97 -31.78 -48.62
N ARG A 288 -38.45 -32.24 -47.46
CA ARG A 288 -38.97 -33.62 -47.27
C ARG A 288 -40.37 -33.86 -47.87
N LYS A 289 -41.04 -32.82 -48.36
CA LYS A 289 -42.41 -32.88 -48.90
C LYS A 289 -42.49 -32.61 -50.42
N MET A 290 -41.35 -32.49 -51.11
CA MET A 290 -41.38 -32.55 -52.58
C MET A 290 -41.23 -34.03 -53.00
N PRO A 291 -42.20 -34.57 -53.77
CA PRO A 291 -42.16 -35.94 -54.27
C PRO A 291 -41.05 -36.15 -55.30
#